data_AF-A0A6A5GUV4-F1
#
_entry.id   AF-A0A6A5GUV4-F1
#
_cell.length_a   1.000
_cell.length_b   1.000
_cell.length_c   1.000
_cell.angle_alpha   90.00
_cell.angle_beta   90.00
_cell.angle_gamma   90.00
#
_symmetry.space_group_name_H-M   'P 1'
#
loop_
_entity.id
_entity.type
_entity.pdbx_description
1 polymer ?
#
loop_
_entity_poly.entity_id
_entity_poly.type
_entity_poly.pdbx_seq_one_letter_code
_entity_poly.pdbx_strand_id
1 'polypeptide(L)'
;MTHSGDREPLLRQDSGEFEGGKEEILEMFEACYMNCLKFYYGKKERFIPKAVFVVISIFSIIFAMDQYKLSMREIESKECNDPLSECENIPFKETLVSPFYNYLQDFTVSYLNEQDTVKTNWIFFRLALDMISLCLLPKVISTVGTATVCYIDDPVKFKADNRSITTETYNDRFCEKNEMKSFEMVKYYLNENFENLIVTRNPYDRFISGFTEKCVNSLDENYCHGCGTDMRCFLQKEYRRLMRMTMLFPVYTVADTHFAPQTWYCDMKNTLKNSTVVRFSLHGVEKIKMIDDMLKFFRKRGVPERQLDEIRKELTLGKNHSSTTGTALREKYEKLIREDESIRRALHRIYYYDFLYLGYEM
;
A
#
# COMPACT_ATOMS: atom_id res chain seq x y z
N MET A 1 23.72 -8.76 -12.86
CA MET A 1 24.00 -7.32 -12.99
C MET A 1 22.80 -6.69 -13.66
N THR A 2 21.93 -6.07 -12.88
CA THR A 2 20.73 -5.36 -13.36
C THR A 2 20.83 -3.90 -12.92
N HIS A 3 20.57 -2.99 -13.85
CA HIS A 3 20.87 -1.57 -13.76
C HIS A 3 19.96 -0.81 -12.77
N SER A 4 20.50 0.31 -12.28
CA SER A 4 20.03 1.21 -11.23
C SER A 4 18.87 2.16 -11.64
N GLY A 5 17.98 1.74 -12.55
CA GLY A 5 16.98 2.64 -13.17
C GLY A 5 15.50 2.46 -12.77
N ASP A 6 15.08 1.28 -12.32
CA ASP A 6 13.65 0.92 -12.23
C ASP A 6 13.20 0.57 -10.80
N ARG A 7 13.26 1.51 -9.84
CA ARG A 7 13.04 1.20 -8.41
C ARG A 7 12.10 2.16 -7.65
N GLU A 8 10.92 2.44 -8.19
CA GLU A 8 9.71 2.53 -7.35
C GLU A 8 8.98 1.19 -7.49
N PRO A 9 8.16 0.73 -6.50
CA PRO A 9 7.76 -0.67 -6.39
C PRO A 9 7.28 -1.15 -7.74
N LEU A 10 7.92 -2.21 -8.25
CA LEU A 10 7.46 -2.90 -9.43
C LEU A 10 5.98 -3.15 -9.19
N LEU A 11 5.16 -2.33 -9.87
CA LEU A 11 3.79 -2.62 -10.16
C LEU A 11 3.79 -4.08 -10.53
N ARG A 12 2.94 -4.87 -9.87
CA ARG A 12 2.75 -6.29 -10.14
C ARG A 12 2.57 -6.47 -11.66
N GLN A 13 3.66 -6.65 -12.38
CA GLN A 13 3.69 -7.16 -13.74
C GLN A 13 3.64 -8.67 -13.57
N ASP A 14 2.52 -9.15 -13.03
CA ASP A 14 2.16 -10.54 -13.22
C ASP A 14 1.66 -10.64 -14.67
N SER A 15 2.60 -10.68 -15.61
CA SER A 15 2.46 -11.50 -16.80
C SER A 15 2.86 -12.93 -16.42
N GLY A 16 2.17 -13.49 -15.45
CA GLY A 16 2.17 -14.92 -15.13
C GLY A 16 0.76 -15.41 -15.44
N GLU A 17 0.66 -16.34 -16.38
CA GLU A 17 -0.59 -16.94 -16.85
C GLU A 17 -1.48 -17.36 -15.67
N PHE A 18 -2.54 -16.58 -15.42
CA PHE A 18 -3.60 -16.96 -14.52
C PHE A 18 -4.53 -17.90 -15.29
N GLU A 19 -4.25 -19.20 -15.23
CA GLU A 19 -5.07 -20.24 -15.87
C GLU A 19 -6.48 -20.37 -15.23
N GLY A 20 -6.72 -19.81 -14.05
CA GLY A 20 -7.98 -19.97 -13.32
C GLY A 20 -9.18 -19.11 -13.77
N GLY A 21 -9.02 -18.25 -14.78
CA GLY A 21 -10.12 -17.46 -15.37
C GLY A 21 -10.25 -17.64 -16.88
N LYS A 22 -9.33 -18.40 -17.50
CA LYS A 22 -9.43 -18.76 -18.91
C LYS A 22 -10.59 -19.71 -19.15
N GLU A 23 -10.87 -20.63 -18.23
CA GLU A 23 -11.96 -21.63 -18.40
C GLU A 23 -13.34 -20.98 -18.44
N GLU A 24 -13.69 -20.04 -17.55
CA GLU A 24 -15.02 -19.39 -17.60
C GLU A 24 -15.20 -18.50 -18.84
N ILE A 25 -14.15 -17.82 -19.29
CA ILE A 25 -14.21 -16.98 -20.50
C ILE A 25 -14.16 -17.85 -21.77
N LEU A 26 -13.39 -18.94 -21.79
CA LEU A 26 -13.41 -19.93 -22.88
C LEU A 26 -14.76 -20.64 -22.93
N GLU A 27 -15.35 -21.04 -21.81
CA GLU A 27 -16.66 -21.67 -21.76
C GLU A 27 -17.74 -20.71 -22.26
N MET A 28 -17.65 -19.42 -21.92
CA MET A 28 -18.58 -18.41 -22.43
C MET A 28 -18.38 -18.16 -23.94
N PHE A 29 -17.12 -18.20 -24.44
CA PHE A 29 -16.81 -18.11 -25.87
C PHE A 29 -17.23 -19.37 -26.64
N GLU A 30 -17.01 -20.57 -26.10
CA GLU A 30 -17.42 -21.84 -26.68
C GLU A 30 -18.94 -21.98 -26.66
N ALA A 31 -19.62 -21.56 -25.60
CA ALA A 31 -21.08 -21.53 -25.55
C ALA A 31 -21.66 -20.57 -26.59
N CYS A 32 -21.02 -19.42 -26.83
CA CYS A 32 -21.43 -18.48 -27.87
C CYS A 32 -21.17 -19.05 -29.29
N TYR A 33 -19.99 -19.66 -29.50
CA TYR A 33 -19.61 -20.27 -30.77
C TYR A 33 -20.47 -21.50 -31.13
N MET A 34 -20.73 -22.37 -30.16
CA MET A 34 -21.57 -23.57 -30.34
C MET A 34 -23.06 -23.23 -30.49
N ASN A 35 -23.55 -22.16 -29.87
CA ASN A 35 -24.91 -21.66 -30.10
C ASN A 35 -25.07 -20.97 -31.47
N CYS A 36 -24.02 -20.32 -31.99
CA CYS A 36 -24.01 -19.83 -33.37
C CYS A 36 -23.99 -20.97 -34.40
N LEU A 37 -23.31 -22.09 -34.11
CA LEU A 37 -23.29 -23.29 -34.97
C LEU A 37 -24.60 -24.08 -34.94
N LYS A 38 -25.30 -24.14 -33.79
CA LYS A 38 -26.60 -24.83 -33.68
C LYS A 38 -27.72 -24.19 -34.52
N PHE A 39 -27.61 -22.91 -34.87
CA PHE A 39 -28.60 -22.22 -35.70
C PHE A 39 -28.51 -22.55 -37.21
N TYR A 40 -27.55 -23.37 -37.64
CA TYR A 40 -27.26 -23.61 -39.06
C TYR A 40 -27.38 -25.08 -39.52
N TYR A 41 -28.13 -25.92 -38.79
CA TYR A 41 -28.57 -27.23 -39.32
C TYR A 41 -29.97 -27.11 -39.95
N GLY A 42 -30.05 -26.47 -41.11
CA GLY A 42 -31.31 -26.32 -41.83
C GLY A 42 -31.21 -25.60 -43.17
N LYS A 43 -30.76 -26.32 -44.22
CA LYS A 43 -30.93 -26.07 -45.67
C LYS A 43 -30.59 -24.68 -46.25
N LYS A 44 -29.67 -24.72 -47.23
CA LYS A 44 -29.16 -23.69 -48.19
C LYS A 44 -28.08 -22.76 -47.64
N GLU A 45 -26.84 -23.12 -47.98
CA GLU A 45 -25.62 -22.33 -47.74
C GLU A 45 -25.66 -20.99 -48.48
N ARG A 46 -25.68 -19.89 -47.72
CA ARG A 46 -25.08 -18.62 -48.15
C ARG A 46 -23.76 -18.50 -47.40
N PHE A 47 -22.65 -18.63 -48.12
CA PHE A 47 -21.32 -18.33 -47.57
C PHE A 47 -21.24 -16.84 -47.25
N ILE A 48 -21.41 -16.50 -45.98
CA ILE A 48 -21.05 -15.17 -45.47
C ILE A 48 -19.50 -15.15 -45.40
N PRO A 49 -18.81 -14.25 -46.12
CA PRO A 49 -17.35 -14.22 -46.12
C PRO A 49 -16.82 -14.03 -44.70
N LYS A 50 -15.73 -14.71 -44.33
CA LYS A 50 -15.07 -14.57 -43.01
C LYS A 50 -14.82 -13.11 -42.60
N ALA A 51 -14.60 -12.22 -43.58
CA ALA A 51 -14.46 -10.78 -43.37
C ALA A 51 -15.70 -10.14 -42.71
N VAL A 52 -16.91 -10.59 -43.05
CA VAL A 52 -18.16 -10.07 -42.47
C VAL A 52 -18.30 -10.47 -41.00
N PHE A 53 -17.89 -11.69 -40.63
CA PHE A 53 -17.86 -12.11 -39.23
C PHE A 53 -16.85 -11.29 -38.40
N VAL A 54 -15.66 -11.04 -38.94
CA VAL A 54 -14.65 -10.19 -38.28
C VAL A 54 -15.19 -8.78 -38.06
N VAL A 55 -15.85 -8.21 -39.07
CA VAL A 55 -16.47 -6.89 -38.95
C VAL A 55 -17.57 -6.89 -37.89
N ILE A 56 -18.48 -7.88 -37.88
CA ILE A 56 -19.53 -7.99 -36.86
C ILE A 56 -18.92 -8.15 -35.46
N SER A 57 -17.88 -8.96 -35.27
CA SER A 57 -17.19 -9.11 -33.99
C SER A 57 -16.55 -7.81 -33.50
N ILE A 58 -15.89 -7.04 -34.39
CA ILE A 58 -15.32 -5.74 -34.06
C ILE A 58 -16.43 -4.75 -33.66
N PHE A 59 -17.53 -4.70 -34.43
CA PHE A 59 -18.67 -3.84 -34.11
C PHE A 59 -19.34 -4.22 -32.79
N SER A 60 -19.48 -5.52 -32.48
CA SER A 60 -20.00 -5.98 -31.19
C SER A 60 -19.09 -5.59 -30.02
N ILE A 61 -17.76 -5.66 -30.18
CA ILE A 61 -16.81 -5.21 -29.16
C ILE A 61 -16.90 -3.71 -28.96
N ILE A 62 -16.93 -2.92 -30.05
CA ILE A 62 -17.07 -1.46 -29.96
C ILE A 62 -18.40 -1.10 -29.30
N PHE A 63 -19.50 -1.75 -29.68
CA PHE A 63 -20.82 -1.52 -29.09
C PHE A 63 -20.85 -1.90 -27.61
N ALA A 64 -20.21 -3.02 -27.22
CA ALA A 64 -20.07 -3.40 -25.82
C ALA A 64 -19.23 -2.38 -25.02
N MET A 65 -18.14 -1.88 -25.61
CA MET A 65 -17.31 -0.82 -25.00
C MET A 65 -18.09 0.50 -24.86
N ASP A 66 -18.92 0.86 -25.84
CA ASP A 66 -19.74 2.08 -25.79
C ASP A 66 -20.91 1.93 -24.81
N GLN A 67 -21.58 0.78 -24.77
CA GLN A 67 -22.59 0.47 -23.75
C GLN A 67 -21.97 0.49 -22.35
N TYR A 68 -20.76 -0.07 -22.20
CA TYR A 68 -20.01 0.00 -20.95
C TYR A 68 -19.64 1.45 -20.58
N LYS A 69 -19.18 2.26 -21.52
CA LYS A 69 -18.91 3.69 -21.27
C LYS A 69 -20.18 4.45 -20.89
N LEU A 70 -21.31 4.13 -21.50
CA LEU A 70 -22.60 4.75 -21.19
C LEU A 70 -23.12 4.32 -19.82
N SER A 71 -23.04 3.03 -19.48
CA SER A 71 -23.40 2.54 -18.15
C SER A 71 -22.48 3.13 -17.08
N MET A 72 -21.18 3.24 -17.36
CA MET A 72 -20.23 3.91 -16.47
C MET A 72 -20.55 5.40 -16.31
N ARG A 73 -20.90 6.11 -17.39
CA ARG A 73 -21.36 7.51 -17.30
C ARG A 73 -22.67 7.66 -16.54
N GLU A 74 -23.57 6.70 -16.64
CA GLU A 74 -24.85 6.72 -15.92
C GLU A 74 -24.64 6.45 -14.42
N ILE A 75 -23.77 5.51 -14.06
CA ILE A 75 -23.32 5.28 -12.68
C ILE A 75 -22.61 6.53 -12.15
N GLU A 76 -21.68 7.10 -12.90
CA GLU A 76 -21.01 8.37 -12.58
C GLU A 76 -22.02 9.53 -12.41
N SER A 77 -23.10 9.58 -13.20
CA SER A 77 -24.13 10.62 -13.06
C SER A 77 -25.02 10.45 -11.83
N LYS A 78 -25.11 9.24 -11.29
CA LYS A 78 -25.90 8.90 -10.09
C LYS A 78 -25.07 8.90 -8.82
N GLU A 79 -23.74 8.74 -8.91
CA GLU A 79 -22.81 8.80 -7.80
C GLU A 79 -22.55 10.23 -7.32
N CYS A 80 -22.24 10.35 -6.03
CA CYS A 80 -21.67 11.53 -5.40
C CYS A 80 -20.26 11.74 -5.97
N ASN A 81 -20.20 12.26 -7.19
CA ASN A 81 -19.00 12.25 -8.00
C ASN A 81 -17.98 13.30 -7.56
N ASP A 82 -18.38 14.20 -6.65
CA ASP A 82 -17.51 15.20 -6.06
C ASP A 82 -17.29 14.89 -4.56
N PRO A 83 -16.10 14.39 -4.17
CA PRO A 83 -15.78 14.14 -2.77
C PRO A 83 -15.80 15.42 -1.92
N LEU A 84 -15.73 16.59 -2.58
CA LEU A 84 -15.76 17.90 -1.94
C LEU A 84 -17.19 18.42 -1.73
N SER A 85 -18.21 17.84 -2.37
CA SER A 85 -19.60 18.32 -2.25
C SER A 85 -20.40 17.59 -1.17
N GLU A 86 -21.38 18.30 -0.59
CA GLU A 86 -22.46 17.66 0.15
C GLU A 86 -23.29 16.84 -0.84
N CYS A 87 -23.42 15.54 -0.60
CA CYS A 87 -24.21 14.67 -1.45
C CYS A 87 -25.51 14.36 -0.71
N GLU A 88 -26.46 15.28 -0.83
CA GLU A 88 -27.75 15.20 -0.13
C GLU A 88 -28.54 13.94 -0.49
N ASN A 89 -28.27 13.36 -1.67
CA ASN A 89 -29.04 12.25 -2.23
C ASN A 89 -28.42 10.85 -2.00
N ILE A 90 -27.23 10.75 -1.39
CA ILE A 90 -26.54 9.45 -1.17
C ILE A 90 -26.11 9.35 0.30
N PRO A 91 -26.43 8.25 1.00
CA PRO A 91 -25.94 8.02 2.35
C PRO A 91 -24.41 8.11 2.41
N PHE A 92 -23.86 8.85 3.37
CA PHE A 92 -22.41 9.05 3.50
C PHE A 92 -21.62 7.73 3.49
N LYS A 93 -22.18 6.67 4.10
CA LYS A 93 -21.59 5.33 4.13
C LYS A 93 -21.34 4.71 2.74
N GLU A 94 -22.17 5.06 1.76
CA GLU A 94 -22.05 4.59 0.37
C GLU A 94 -21.04 5.43 -0.44
N THR A 95 -20.58 6.55 0.13
CA THR A 95 -19.52 7.41 -0.45
C THR A 95 -18.13 7.09 0.10
N LEU A 96 -18.00 5.99 0.84
CA LEU A 96 -16.74 5.61 1.47
C LEU A 96 -15.93 4.70 0.57
N VAL A 97 -14.63 4.97 0.49
CA VAL A 97 -13.66 4.04 -0.09
C VAL A 97 -13.67 2.74 0.72
N SER A 98 -13.56 1.59 0.03
CA SER A 98 -13.63 0.26 0.65
C SER A 98 -12.72 0.15 1.88
N PRO A 99 -13.16 -0.51 2.97
CA PRO A 99 -12.35 -0.67 4.17
C PRO A 99 -11.05 -1.44 3.94
N PHE A 100 -11.06 -2.40 3.03
CA PHE A 100 -9.92 -3.26 2.75
C PHE A 100 -9.82 -3.49 1.24
N TYR A 101 -8.60 -3.54 0.76
CA TYR A 101 -8.24 -3.88 -0.60
C TYR A 101 -6.79 -4.38 -0.56
N ASN A 102 -6.45 -5.44 -1.27
CA ASN A 102 -5.08 -5.97 -1.23
C ASN A 102 -4.18 -5.20 -2.21
N TYR A 103 -3.87 -3.96 -1.89
CA TYR A 103 -3.09 -3.07 -2.75
C TYR A 103 -1.62 -3.51 -2.83
N LEU A 104 -0.92 -3.52 -1.69
CA LEU A 104 0.48 -3.93 -1.58
C LEU A 104 0.72 -4.67 -0.26
N GLN A 105 1.51 -5.73 -0.29
CA GLN A 105 1.80 -6.56 0.88
C GLN A 105 3.30 -6.68 1.12
N ASP A 106 3.97 -5.54 1.26
CA ASP A 106 5.41 -5.49 1.50
C ASP A 106 5.73 -5.62 2.99
N PHE A 107 6.65 -6.53 3.31
CA PHE A 107 7.14 -6.76 4.67
C PHE A 107 8.67 -6.82 4.70
N THR A 108 9.28 -6.38 5.80
CA THR A 108 10.69 -6.71 6.12
C THR A 108 10.71 -7.69 7.28
N VAL A 109 11.46 -8.77 7.15
CA VAL A 109 11.60 -9.79 8.21
C VAL A 109 13.00 -9.77 8.83
N SER A 110 13.09 -10.22 10.07
CA SER A 110 14.37 -10.53 10.73
C SER A 110 14.32 -11.96 11.21
N TYR A 111 15.36 -12.71 10.85
CA TYR A 111 15.52 -14.11 11.25
C TYR A 111 16.21 -14.24 12.61
N LEU A 112 16.76 -13.14 13.16
CA LEU A 112 17.54 -13.09 14.39
C LEU A 112 18.55 -14.24 14.42
N ASN A 113 19.65 -14.05 13.69
CA ASN A 113 20.64 -15.11 13.52
C ASN A 113 21.23 -15.59 14.86
N GLU A 114 21.30 -16.91 14.95
CA GLU A 114 22.03 -17.75 15.89
C GLU A 114 23.56 -17.52 15.80
N GLN A 115 24.05 -16.30 16.05
CA GLN A 115 25.47 -15.96 15.91
C GLN A 115 26.17 -15.57 17.22
N ASP A 116 25.45 -15.38 18.32
CA ASP A 116 26.04 -15.16 19.66
C ASP A 116 25.95 -16.38 20.60
N THR A 117 25.48 -17.54 20.14
CA THR A 117 25.61 -18.80 20.89
C THR A 117 27.01 -19.38 20.69
N VAL A 118 27.87 -19.09 21.66
CA VAL A 118 29.11 -19.81 21.91
C VAL A 118 28.86 -21.32 21.74
N LYS A 119 29.57 -21.95 20.79
CA LYS A 119 29.67 -23.41 20.63
C LYS A 119 30.29 -24.04 21.88
N THR A 120 29.55 -24.11 22.97
CA THR A 120 29.87 -24.97 24.10
C THR A 120 28.81 -26.03 24.19
N ASN A 121 29.25 -27.28 24.03
CA ASN A 121 28.46 -28.49 24.14
C ASN A 121 27.47 -28.43 25.32
N TRP A 122 26.40 -29.21 25.17
CA TRP A 122 25.34 -29.56 26.13
C TRP A 122 23.99 -28.90 25.84
N ILE A 123 23.15 -29.68 25.15
CA ILE A 123 21.68 -29.58 25.08
C ILE A 123 21.19 -28.35 24.29
N PHE A 124 20.73 -28.60 23.07
CA PHE A 124 20.00 -27.68 22.19
C PHE A 124 18.75 -27.13 22.90
N PHE A 125 18.92 -26.12 23.77
CA PHE A 125 17.88 -25.16 24.02
C PHE A 125 17.94 -24.18 22.86
N ARG A 126 17.18 -24.49 21.80
CA ARG A 126 16.77 -23.53 20.78
C ARG A 126 15.94 -22.48 21.52
N LEU A 127 16.58 -21.58 22.28
CA LEU A 127 15.91 -20.43 22.86
C LEU A 127 15.40 -19.65 21.66
N ALA A 128 14.08 -19.74 21.46
CA ALA A 128 13.36 -19.07 20.40
C ALA A 128 13.65 -17.57 20.46
N LEU A 129 14.70 -17.13 19.77
CA LEU A 129 14.82 -15.75 19.35
C LEU A 129 13.78 -15.56 18.27
N ASP A 130 12.99 -14.55 18.49
CA ASP A 130 11.59 -14.69 18.26
C ASP A 130 11.31 -13.77 17.04
N MET A 131 11.14 -14.39 15.87
CA MET A 131 11.20 -13.73 14.56
C MET A 131 10.27 -12.51 14.47
N ILE A 132 10.69 -11.50 13.73
CA ILE A 132 9.97 -10.22 13.58
C ILE A 132 9.56 -10.06 12.12
N SER A 133 8.32 -9.64 11.90
CA SER A 133 7.84 -9.11 10.63
C SER A 133 7.44 -7.65 10.81
N LEU A 134 7.83 -6.77 9.90
CA LEU A 134 7.41 -5.38 9.85
C LEU A 134 6.62 -5.14 8.56
N CYS A 135 5.37 -4.70 8.69
CA CYS A 135 4.58 -4.19 7.57
C CYS A 135 5.13 -2.85 7.06
N LEU A 136 5.39 -2.76 5.75
CA LEU A 136 5.94 -1.58 5.11
C LEU A 136 4.82 -0.64 4.61
N LEU A 137 4.34 0.24 5.49
CA LEU A 137 3.39 1.30 5.14
C LEU A 137 4.09 2.55 4.56
N PRO A 138 3.70 3.02 3.37
CA PRO A 138 4.19 4.27 2.81
C PRO A 138 3.88 5.47 3.70
N LYS A 139 4.80 6.45 3.72
CA LYS A 139 4.69 7.71 4.48
C LYS A 139 4.63 7.55 6.00
N VAL A 140 5.02 6.38 6.50
CA VAL A 140 5.30 6.11 7.90
C VAL A 140 6.81 5.92 8.08
N ILE A 141 7.25 5.19 9.10
CA ILE A 141 8.66 4.90 9.36
C ILE A 141 9.25 3.85 8.40
N SER A 142 8.64 3.51 7.27
CA SER A 142 9.00 2.33 6.46
C SER A 142 10.50 2.19 6.16
N THR A 143 11.19 3.23 5.66
CA THR A 143 12.64 3.14 5.39
C THR A 143 13.48 2.94 6.67
N VAL A 144 13.17 3.71 7.72
CA VAL A 144 13.88 3.65 9.00
C VAL A 144 13.54 2.36 9.75
N GLY A 145 12.33 1.86 9.60
CA GLY A 145 11.83 0.61 10.15
C GLY A 145 12.48 -0.59 9.48
N THR A 146 12.59 -0.60 8.15
CA THR A 146 13.38 -1.59 7.41
C THR A 146 14.82 -1.58 7.91
N ALA A 147 15.47 -0.41 7.99
CA ALA A 147 16.84 -0.30 8.51
C ALA A 147 16.97 -0.79 9.97
N THR A 148 15.95 -0.53 10.80
CA THR A 148 15.90 -1.01 12.19
C THR A 148 15.84 -2.54 12.24
N VAL A 149 14.95 -3.16 11.46
CA VAL A 149 14.83 -4.62 11.38
C VAL A 149 16.09 -5.25 10.79
N CYS A 150 16.70 -4.63 9.76
CA CYS A 150 17.97 -5.07 9.21
C CYS A 150 19.12 -4.99 10.23
N TYR A 151 19.18 -3.92 11.02
CA TYR A 151 20.17 -3.78 12.09
C TYR A 151 20.00 -4.84 13.18
N ILE A 152 18.76 -5.20 13.51
CA ILE A 152 18.45 -6.28 14.46
C ILE A 152 18.89 -7.65 13.91
N ASP A 153 18.73 -7.88 12.61
CA ASP A 153 19.06 -9.15 11.95
C ASP A 153 20.57 -9.43 11.92
N ASP A 154 21.39 -8.41 11.59
CA ASP A 154 22.86 -8.51 11.59
C ASP A 154 23.52 -7.18 12.02
N PRO A 155 23.62 -6.90 13.32
CA PRO A 155 24.15 -5.63 13.83
C PRO A 155 25.65 -5.47 13.58
N VAL A 156 26.38 -6.58 13.45
CA VAL A 156 27.84 -6.58 13.25
C VAL A 156 28.14 -6.12 11.83
N LYS A 157 27.51 -6.75 10.85
CA LYS A 157 27.72 -6.40 9.44
C LYS A 157 27.11 -5.04 9.10
N PHE A 158 25.95 -4.71 9.67
CA PHE A 158 25.34 -3.38 9.49
C PHE A 158 26.30 -2.25 9.93
N LYS A 159 26.98 -2.44 11.08
CA LYS A 159 27.99 -1.48 11.57
C LYS A 159 29.31 -1.56 10.78
N ALA A 160 29.75 -2.75 10.36
CA ALA A 160 30.97 -2.92 9.58
C ALA A 160 30.89 -2.21 8.21
N ASP A 161 29.70 -2.16 7.61
CA ASP A 161 29.43 -1.46 6.35
C ASP A 161 29.21 0.06 6.55
N ASN A 162 29.50 0.61 7.75
CA ASN A 162 29.32 2.01 8.13
C ASN A 162 27.89 2.55 7.88
N ARG A 163 26.88 1.69 8.05
CA ARG A 163 25.47 2.07 7.88
C ARG A 163 24.92 2.66 9.18
N SER A 164 23.97 3.58 9.05
CA SER A 164 23.20 4.14 10.17
C SER A 164 21.71 4.01 9.87
N ILE A 165 20.92 3.67 10.90
CA ILE A 165 19.47 3.47 10.78
C ILE A 165 18.80 4.75 10.26
N THR A 166 19.28 5.92 10.69
CA THR A 166 18.71 7.22 10.30
C THR A 166 19.09 7.67 8.90
N THR A 167 20.30 7.33 8.43
CA THR A 167 20.79 7.77 7.12
C THR A 167 20.39 6.84 5.99
N GLU A 168 19.75 5.71 6.29
CA GLU A 168 19.41 4.73 5.26
C GLU A 168 18.44 5.25 4.22
N THR A 169 18.63 4.82 2.97
CA THR A 169 17.81 5.28 1.83
C THR A 169 16.99 4.15 1.25
N TYR A 170 15.91 4.50 0.53
CA TYR A 170 15.08 3.50 -0.12
C TYR A 170 15.83 2.71 -1.20
N ASN A 171 16.78 3.36 -1.91
CA ASN A 171 17.46 2.80 -3.09
C ASN A 171 18.63 1.87 -2.75
N ASP A 172 19.16 1.96 -1.54
CA ASP A 172 20.30 1.19 -1.06
C ASP A 172 19.94 0.60 0.30
N ARG A 173 19.13 -0.46 0.33
CA ARG A 173 18.72 -1.10 1.58
C ARG A 173 19.68 -2.22 1.95
N PHE A 174 20.06 -2.28 3.23
CA PHE A 174 21.04 -3.27 3.70
C PHE A 174 20.57 -4.72 3.52
N CYS A 175 19.31 -5.02 3.87
CA CYS A 175 18.77 -6.37 3.88
C CYS A 175 17.66 -6.59 2.83
N GLU A 176 17.90 -6.25 1.55
CA GLU A 176 16.91 -6.47 0.47
C GLU A 176 16.39 -7.92 0.39
N LYS A 177 17.23 -8.91 0.75
CA LYS A 177 16.85 -10.33 0.77
C LYS A 177 15.82 -10.68 1.85
N ASN A 178 15.59 -9.78 2.80
CA ASN A 178 14.66 -9.98 3.90
C ASN A 178 13.29 -9.33 3.61
N GLU A 179 13.05 -8.92 2.37
CA GLU A 179 11.76 -8.35 1.96
C GLU A 179 10.82 -9.40 1.39
N MET A 180 9.59 -9.44 1.90
CA MET A 180 8.53 -10.35 1.46
C MET A 180 7.40 -9.54 0.82
N LYS A 181 6.86 -10.04 -0.30
CA LYS A 181 5.76 -9.43 -1.07
C LYS A 181 4.36 -9.96 -0.71
N SER A 182 4.25 -10.85 0.26
CA SER A 182 2.96 -11.33 0.77
C SER A 182 3.09 -11.80 2.21
N PHE A 183 1.98 -11.72 2.96
CA PHE A 183 1.94 -12.24 4.32
C PHE A 183 2.10 -13.77 4.38
N GLU A 184 1.65 -14.47 3.35
CA GLU A 184 1.84 -15.92 3.24
C GLU A 184 3.32 -16.30 3.08
N MET A 185 4.12 -15.51 2.35
CA MET A 185 5.57 -15.71 2.32
C MET A 185 6.20 -15.48 3.69
N VAL A 186 5.75 -14.46 4.44
CA VAL A 186 6.22 -14.24 5.81
C VAL A 186 5.97 -15.48 6.67
N LYS A 187 4.75 -16.04 6.65
CA LYS A 187 4.43 -17.27 7.39
C LYS A 187 5.31 -18.45 6.97
N TYR A 188 5.51 -18.61 5.66
CA TYR A 188 6.32 -19.69 5.10
C TYR A 188 7.78 -19.61 5.58
N TYR A 189 8.40 -18.44 5.49
CA TYR A 189 9.81 -18.26 5.87
C TYR A 189 10.03 -18.22 7.39
N LEU A 190 9.04 -17.76 8.16
CA LEU A 190 9.14 -17.63 9.62
C LEU A 190 8.46 -18.77 10.40
N ASN A 191 7.99 -19.82 9.72
CA ASN A 191 7.32 -20.99 10.32
C ASN A 191 6.22 -20.62 11.35
N GLU A 192 5.44 -19.58 11.07
CA GLU A 192 4.39 -19.01 11.94
C GLU A 192 4.84 -18.52 13.34
N ASN A 193 6.11 -18.71 13.74
CA ASN A 193 6.62 -18.25 15.03
C ASN A 193 7.23 -16.85 14.93
N PHE A 194 6.38 -15.87 14.61
CA PHE A 194 6.78 -14.47 14.51
C PHE A 194 5.74 -13.52 15.07
N GLU A 195 6.18 -12.33 15.46
CA GLU A 195 5.27 -11.23 15.79
C GLU A 195 5.30 -10.18 14.69
N ASN A 196 4.11 -9.81 14.21
CA ASN A 196 3.97 -8.79 13.16
C ASN A 196 3.81 -7.41 13.78
N LEU A 197 4.65 -6.48 13.35
CA LEU A 197 4.61 -5.07 13.73
C LEU A 197 3.99 -4.26 12.60
N ILE A 198 2.98 -3.47 12.93
CA ILE A 198 2.37 -2.50 12.00
C ILE A 198 2.54 -1.11 12.61
N VAL A 199 3.26 -0.24 11.93
CA VAL A 199 3.40 1.17 12.35
C VAL A 199 2.43 2.01 11.52
N THR A 200 1.39 2.56 12.15
CA THR A 200 0.35 3.36 11.50
C THR A 200 0.56 4.84 11.77
N ARG A 201 -0.06 5.72 10.98
CA ARG A 201 0.02 7.18 11.15
C ARG A 201 -1.38 7.80 11.10
N ASN A 202 -1.58 8.92 11.79
CA ASN A 202 -2.84 9.66 11.69
C ASN A 202 -3.13 9.96 10.21
N PRO A 203 -4.34 9.67 9.69
CA PRO A 203 -4.63 9.82 8.26
C PRO A 203 -4.42 11.23 7.71
N TYR A 204 -4.74 12.28 8.49
CA TYR A 204 -4.48 13.66 8.09
C TYR A 204 -2.98 13.92 7.94
N ASP A 205 -2.20 13.55 8.96
CA ASP A 205 -0.76 13.75 8.97
C ASP A 205 -0.06 12.96 7.85
N ARG A 206 -0.52 11.72 7.61
CA ARG A 206 -0.04 10.88 6.50
C ARG A 206 -0.35 11.52 5.14
N PHE A 207 -1.57 11.99 4.94
CA PHE A 207 -1.97 12.67 3.70
C PHE A 207 -1.12 13.92 3.44
N ILE A 208 -0.95 14.79 4.44
CA ILE A 208 -0.15 16.02 4.31
C ILE A 208 1.30 15.69 4.01
N SER A 209 1.86 14.68 4.69
CA SER A 209 3.20 14.19 4.41
C SER A 209 3.33 13.70 2.95
N GLY A 210 2.34 12.96 2.45
CA GLY A 210 2.27 12.51 1.06
C GLY A 210 2.20 13.69 0.08
N PHE A 211 1.24 14.59 0.29
CA PHE A 211 0.96 15.71 -0.58
C PHE A 211 2.13 16.70 -0.66
N THR A 212 2.72 17.06 0.48
CA THR A 212 3.86 17.98 0.52
C THR A 212 5.09 17.40 -0.19
N GLU A 213 5.40 16.11 0.01
CA GLU A 213 6.55 15.48 -0.64
C GLU A 213 6.32 15.27 -2.14
N LYS A 214 5.16 14.72 -2.52
CA LYS A 214 4.91 14.26 -3.88
C LYS A 214 4.30 15.32 -4.80
N CYS A 215 3.54 16.28 -4.26
CA CYS A 215 2.88 17.31 -5.06
C CYS A 215 3.50 18.69 -4.97
N VAL A 216 4.13 19.01 -3.85
CA VAL A 216 4.64 20.37 -3.64
C VAL A 216 6.15 20.44 -3.82
N ASN A 217 6.88 19.45 -3.30
CA ASN A 217 8.34 19.41 -3.39
C ASN A 217 8.85 18.67 -4.63
N SER A 218 8.03 17.81 -5.25
CA SER A 218 8.42 17.10 -6.48
C SER A 218 8.23 17.99 -7.69
N LEU A 219 9.14 17.87 -8.67
CA LEU A 219 9.03 18.53 -9.97
C LEU A 219 8.17 17.75 -10.98
N ASP A 220 7.75 16.53 -10.64
CA ASP A 220 6.95 15.69 -11.51
C ASP A 220 5.44 15.91 -11.26
N GLU A 221 4.81 16.67 -12.14
CA GLU A 221 3.38 16.99 -12.11
C GLU A 221 2.48 15.75 -12.26
N ASN A 222 3.02 14.63 -12.77
CA ASN A 222 2.24 13.40 -12.98
C ASN A 222 1.85 12.73 -11.66
N TYR A 223 2.63 12.88 -10.59
CA TYR A 223 2.30 12.28 -9.29
C TYR A 223 1.02 12.86 -8.67
N CYS A 224 0.58 14.02 -9.13
CA CYS A 224 -0.56 14.73 -8.54
C CYS A 224 -1.71 14.87 -9.53
N HIS A 225 -1.82 13.90 -10.44
CA HIS A 225 -2.90 13.79 -11.42
C HIS A 225 -3.06 15.06 -12.27
N GLY A 226 -1.99 15.82 -12.49
CA GLY A 226 -2.00 17.11 -13.19
C GLY A 226 -2.70 18.25 -12.43
N CYS A 227 -2.82 18.16 -11.10
CA CYS A 227 -3.38 19.22 -10.25
C CYS A 227 -2.31 20.15 -9.66
N GLY A 228 -1.02 19.84 -9.84
CA GLY A 228 0.09 20.55 -9.21
C GLY A 228 -0.12 20.63 -7.68
N THR A 229 -0.16 21.85 -7.16
CA THR A 229 -0.29 22.12 -5.72
C THR A 229 -1.73 22.34 -5.24
N ASP A 230 -2.75 22.15 -6.09
CA ASP A 230 -4.16 22.26 -5.74
C ASP A 230 -4.69 20.99 -5.06
N MET A 231 -4.88 21.07 -3.74
CA MET A 231 -5.36 19.98 -2.91
C MET A 231 -6.80 19.55 -3.24
N ARG A 232 -7.67 20.47 -3.63
CA ARG A 232 -9.07 20.16 -3.96
C ARG A 232 -9.13 19.37 -5.25
N CYS A 233 -8.45 19.85 -6.29
CA CYS A 233 -8.32 19.11 -7.55
C CYS A 233 -7.75 17.70 -7.31
N PHE A 234 -6.69 17.61 -6.50
CA PHE A 234 -6.03 16.35 -6.20
C PHE A 234 -6.99 15.37 -5.50
N LEU A 235 -7.64 15.78 -4.41
CA LEU A 235 -8.58 14.94 -3.67
C LEU A 235 -9.73 14.45 -4.52
N GLN A 236 -10.24 15.29 -5.43
CA GLN A 236 -11.28 14.91 -6.36
C GLN A 236 -10.84 13.78 -7.30
N LYS A 237 -9.63 13.88 -7.87
CA LYS A 237 -9.10 12.85 -8.78
C LYS A 237 -8.69 11.59 -8.04
N GLU A 238 -8.04 11.72 -6.88
CA GLU A 238 -7.59 10.59 -6.06
C GLU A 238 -8.77 9.76 -5.54
N TYR A 239 -9.81 10.40 -5.00
CA TYR A 239 -11.03 9.69 -4.55
C TYR A 239 -11.67 8.86 -5.67
N ARG A 240 -11.90 9.47 -6.85
CA ARG A 240 -12.48 8.75 -8.00
C ARG A 240 -11.62 7.58 -8.42
N ARG A 241 -10.29 7.74 -8.33
CA ARG A 241 -9.33 6.69 -8.67
C ARG A 241 -9.41 5.54 -7.68
N LEU A 242 -9.39 5.82 -6.37
CA LEU A 242 -9.52 4.79 -5.33
C LEU A 242 -10.87 4.07 -5.40
N MET A 243 -11.99 4.78 -5.62
CA MET A 243 -13.30 4.14 -5.82
C MET A 243 -13.26 3.17 -7.00
N ARG A 244 -12.74 3.61 -8.17
CA ARG A 244 -12.61 2.75 -9.35
C ARG A 244 -11.68 1.55 -9.11
N MET A 245 -10.63 1.68 -8.30
CA MET A 245 -9.75 0.57 -7.94
C MET A 245 -10.46 -0.55 -7.19
N THR A 246 -11.49 -0.22 -6.42
CA THR A 246 -12.27 -1.24 -5.70
C THR A 246 -13.27 -1.97 -6.60
N MET A 247 -13.63 -1.37 -7.74
CA MET A 247 -14.62 -1.90 -8.68
C MET A 247 -14.00 -2.58 -9.90
N LEU A 248 -12.77 -2.21 -10.27
CA LEU A 248 -12.05 -2.65 -11.46
C LEU A 248 -10.67 -3.21 -11.10
N PHE A 249 -9.98 -3.80 -12.09
CA PHE A 249 -8.55 -4.13 -12.00
C PHE A 249 -7.71 -3.07 -12.73
N PRO A 250 -7.51 -1.85 -12.17
CA PRO A 250 -6.76 -0.81 -12.87
C PRO A 250 -5.24 -0.99 -12.75
N VAL A 251 -4.55 -0.33 -13.67
CA VAL A 251 -3.10 -0.09 -13.58
C VAL A 251 -2.82 0.84 -12.41
N TYR A 252 -2.01 0.40 -11.44
CA TYR A 252 -1.63 1.23 -10.30
C TYR A 252 -0.61 2.31 -10.70
N THR A 253 -0.65 3.43 -9.98
CA THR A 253 0.32 4.52 -10.10
C THR A 253 1.08 4.67 -8.80
N VAL A 254 2.24 5.33 -8.87
CA VAL A 254 3.04 5.68 -7.68
C VAL A 254 2.24 6.56 -6.71
N ALA A 255 1.41 7.46 -7.23
CA ALA A 255 0.54 8.31 -6.40
C ALA A 255 -0.34 7.45 -5.47
N ASP A 256 -1.00 6.43 -6.01
CA ASP A 256 -1.86 5.53 -5.24
C ASP A 256 -1.11 4.88 -4.06
N THR A 257 0.18 4.58 -4.23
CA THR A 257 1.02 4.03 -3.15
C THR A 257 1.18 5.00 -1.98
N HIS A 258 1.18 6.31 -2.22
CA HIS A 258 1.33 7.28 -1.14
C HIS A 258 0.00 7.72 -0.53
N PHE A 259 -1.12 7.57 -1.24
CA PHE A 259 -2.41 8.12 -0.86
C PHE A 259 -3.52 7.10 -0.62
N ALA A 260 -3.37 5.83 -1.01
CA ALA A 260 -4.37 4.80 -0.67
C ALA A 260 -4.49 4.60 0.85
N PRO A 261 -5.65 4.19 1.37
CA PRO A 261 -5.87 3.93 2.81
C PRO A 261 -4.84 2.96 3.40
N GLN A 262 -4.43 3.17 4.65
CA GLN A 262 -3.45 2.31 5.33
C GLN A 262 -3.97 0.89 5.50
N THR A 263 -5.29 0.72 5.65
CA THR A 263 -5.94 -0.60 5.72
C THR A 263 -5.84 -1.41 4.43
N TRP A 264 -5.38 -0.81 3.32
CA TRP A 264 -5.19 -1.50 2.04
C TRP A 264 -3.85 -2.22 1.90
N TYR A 265 -2.99 -2.12 2.90
CA TYR A 265 -1.65 -2.67 2.85
C TYR A 265 -1.52 -3.90 3.75
N CYS A 266 -0.51 -4.73 3.48
CA CYS A 266 -0.08 -5.81 4.36
C CYS A 266 -1.18 -6.81 4.77
N ASP A 267 -2.16 -7.02 3.88
CA ASP A 267 -3.32 -7.86 4.13
C ASP A 267 -4.00 -7.54 5.48
N MET A 268 -4.12 -6.25 5.80
CA MET A 268 -4.52 -5.77 7.13
C MET A 268 -5.85 -6.35 7.60
N LYS A 269 -6.75 -6.68 6.66
CA LYS A 269 -8.01 -7.39 6.94
C LYS A 269 -7.79 -8.65 7.80
N ASN A 270 -6.76 -9.43 7.49
CA ASN A 270 -6.46 -10.69 8.14
C ASN A 270 -5.37 -10.55 9.21
N THR A 271 -4.46 -9.58 9.08
CA THR A 271 -3.28 -9.47 9.96
C THR A 271 -3.49 -8.57 11.17
N LEU A 272 -4.39 -7.58 11.12
CA LEU A 272 -4.51 -6.53 12.15
C LEU A 272 -4.74 -7.08 13.57
N LYS A 273 -5.62 -8.08 13.72
CA LYS A 273 -5.96 -8.64 15.05
C LYS A 273 -4.79 -9.33 15.74
N ASN A 274 -3.84 -9.86 14.96
CA ASN A 274 -2.71 -10.63 15.45
C ASN A 274 -1.39 -9.86 15.36
N SER A 275 -1.47 -8.54 15.15
CA SER A 275 -0.30 -7.67 15.00
C SER A 275 -0.19 -6.71 16.19
N THR A 276 1.05 -6.38 16.56
CA THR A 276 1.30 -5.24 17.43
C THR A 276 1.25 -3.96 16.60
N VAL A 277 0.37 -3.04 16.98
CA VAL A 277 0.19 -1.76 16.29
C VAL A 277 0.87 -0.65 17.07
N VAL A 278 1.77 0.09 16.41
CA VAL A 278 2.42 1.28 16.96
C VAL A 278 1.95 2.51 16.19
N ARG A 279 1.68 3.60 16.92
CA ARG A 279 1.27 4.88 16.32
C ARG A 279 2.48 5.75 16.08
N PHE A 280 2.64 6.18 14.84
CA PHE A 280 3.71 7.05 14.40
C PHE A 280 3.45 8.50 14.83
N SER A 281 4.49 9.15 15.32
CA SER A 281 4.48 10.59 15.57
C SER A 281 5.88 11.18 15.39
N LEU A 282 5.91 12.42 14.91
CA LEU A 282 7.13 13.21 14.73
C LEU A 282 7.40 14.17 15.89
N HIS A 283 6.46 14.32 16.83
CA HIS A 283 6.47 15.43 17.78
C HIS A 283 6.34 15.00 19.24
N GLY A 284 7.11 15.71 20.08
CA GLY A 284 6.94 15.77 21.52
C GLY A 284 6.82 14.40 22.20
N VAL A 285 5.85 14.32 23.11
CA VAL A 285 5.59 13.14 23.93
C VAL A 285 5.15 11.94 23.07
N GLU A 286 4.40 12.17 22.00
CA GLU A 286 3.93 11.09 21.12
C GLU A 286 5.07 10.45 20.33
N LYS A 287 6.10 11.20 19.92
CA LYS A 287 7.32 10.62 19.31
C LYS A 287 8.05 9.72 20.31
N ILE A 288 8.19 10.17 21.55
CA ILE A 288 8.83 9.39 22.62
C ILE A 288 8.05 8.09 22.86
N LYS A 289 6.71 8.20 22.95
CA LYS A 289 5.82 7.05 23.11
C LYS A 289 5.92 6.06 21.95
N MET A 290 5.96 6.54 20.70
CA MET A 290 6.20 5.69 19.52
C MET A 290 7.50 4.91 19.67
N ILE A 291 8.61 5.58 20.03
CA ILE A 291 9.92 4.95 20.21
C ILE A 291 9.85 3.92 21.34
N ASP A 292 9.27 4.26 22.48
CA ASP A 292 9.14 3.36 23.63
C ASP A 292 8.29 2.12 23.30
N ASP A 293 7.19 2.28 22.56
CA ASP A 293 6.33 1.18 22.11
C ASP A 293 7.07 0.25 21.14
N MET A 294 7.86 0.80 20.20
CA MET A 294 8.72 0.00 19.31
C MET A 294 9.79 -0.76 20.10
N LEU A 295 10.47 -0.11 21.04
CA LEU A 295 11.51 -0.75 21.85
C LEU A 295 10.93 -1.82 22.77
N LYS A 296 9.72 -1.61 23.31
CA LYS A 296 8.99 -2.61 24.08
C LYS A 296 8.67 -3.84 23.23
N PHE A 297 8.22 -3.63 22.00
CA PHE A 297 8.00 -4.71 21.04
C PHE A 297 9.30 -5.49 20.78
N PHE A 298 10.40 -4.82 20.44
CA PHE A 298 11.68 -5.48 20.18
C PHE A 298 12.25 -6.20 21.42
N ARG A 299 12.15 -5.60 22.60
CA ARG A 299 12.54 -6.22 23.87
C ARG A 299 11.76 -7.51 24.13
N LYS A 300 10.45 -7.52 23.88
CA LYS A 300 9.60 -8.71 24.01
C LYS A 300 10.06 -9.86 23.09
N ARG A 301 10.66 -9.53 21.94
CA ARG A 301 11.22 -10.50 20.97
C ARG A 301 12.68 -10.89 21.25
N GLY A 302 13.23 -10.49 22.40
CA GLY A 302 14.56 -10.90 22.83
C GLY A 302 15.71 -10.08 22.24
N VAL A 303 15.43 -8.90 21.65
CA VAL A 303 16.49 -8.02 21.15
C VAL A 303 17.34 -7.50 22.32
N PRO A 304 18.69 -7.66 22.29
CA PRO A 304 19.57 -7.26 23.40
C PRO A 304 19.49 -5.76 23.72
N GLU A 305 19.57 -5.38 25.00
CA GLU A 305 19.49 -3.98 25.43
C GLU A 305 20.52 -3.08 24.74
N ARG A 306 21.73 -3.57 24.47
CA ARG A 306 22.75 -2.81 23.71
C ARG A 306 22.27 -2.42 22.31
N GLN A 307 21.51 -3.29 21.64
CA GLN A 307 20.92 -2.97 20.34
C GLN A 307 19.76 -1.99 20.51
N LEU A 308 18.92 -2.19 21.53
CA LEU A 308 17.80 -1.29 21.85
C LEU A 308 18.26 0.13 22.16
N ASP A 309 19.37 0.31 22.85
CA ASP A 309 19.97 1.62 23.14
C ASP A 309 20.42 2.34 21.87
N GLU A 310 21.04 1.62 20.93
CA GLU A 310 21.41 2.18 19.62
C GLU A 310 20.16 2.57 18.82
N ILE A 311 19.15 1.69 18.78
CA ILE A 311 17.88 1.98 18.09
C ILE A 311 17.21 3.21 18.71
N ARG A 312 17.15 3.31 20.05
CA ARG A 312 16.60 4.48 20.75
C ARG A 312 17.32 5.76 20.33
N LYS A 313 18.66 5.73 20.34
CA LYS A 313 19.49 6.87 19.94
C LYS A 313 19.20 7.27 18.49
N GLU A 314 19.25 6.35 17.55
CA GLU A 314 18.98 6.59 16.13
C GLU A 314 17.56 7.14 15.90
N LEU A 315 16.52 6.50 16.46
CA LEU A 315 15.14 6.97 16.30
C LEU A 315 14.91 8.35 16.94
N THR A 316 15.67 8.71 17.98
CA THR A 316 15.60 10.03 18.61
C THR A 316 16.19 11.12 17.71
N LEU A 317 17.32 10.86 17.04
CA LEU A 317 17.99 11.79 16.13
C LEU A 317 17.04 12.28 15.02
N GLY A 318 16.20 11.37 14.49
CA GLY A 318 15.20 11.68 13.46
C GLY A 318 15.81 11.91 12.07
N LYS A 319 15.03 11.64 11.01
CA LYS A 319 15.44 11.90 9.63
C LYS A 319 15.25 13.38 9.28
N ASN A 320 16.31 13.99 8.73
CA ASN A 320 16.28 15.33 8.12
C ASN A 320 15.80 15.33 6.66
N HIS A 321 15.73 14.17 5.98
CA HIS A 321 15.58 14.13 4.51
C HIS A 321 14.14 14.18 3.97
N SER A 322 13.12 13.87 4.78
CA SER A 322 11.71 13.86 4.37
C SER A 322 10.79 14.53 5.40
N SER A 323 11.39 15.17 6.40
CA SER A 323 10.67 15.90 7.44
C SER A 323 10.17 17.21 6.87
N THR A 324 9.02 17.19 6.19
CA THR A 324 8.26 18.42 5.85
C THR A 324 7.68 19.10 7.08
N THR A 325 7.85 18.47 8.24
CA THR A 325 7.52 18.92 9.59
C THR A 325 8.00 20.34 9.89
N GLY A 326 7.08 21.22 10.29
CA GLY A 326 7.40 22.59 10.72
C GLY A 326 7.84 23.53 9.59
N THR A 327 7.73 23.12 8.32
CA THR A 327 7.89 24.06 7.21
C THR A 327 6.64 24.94 7.11
N ALA A 328 6.80 26.24 6.87
CA ALA A 328 5.67 27.17 6.67
C ALA A 328 4.69 26.67 5.59
N LEU A 329 5.21 25.91 4.63
CA LEU A 329 4.43 25.27 3.58
C LEU A 329 3.51 24.15 4.11
N ARG A 330 4.02 23.30 5.01
CA ARG A 330 3.22 22.25 5.65
C ARG A 330 2.13 22.85 6.54
N GLU A 331 2.47 23.86 7.34
CA GLU A 331 1.51 24.56 8.21
C GLU A 331 0.36 25.18 7.40
N LYS A 332 0.65 25.70 6.19
CA LYS A 332 -0.38 26.19 5.26
C LYS A 332 -1.39 25.11 4.91
N TYR A 333 -0.95 23.90 4.59
CA TYR A 333 -1.84 22.79 4.21
C TYR A 333 -2.55 22.15 5.40
N GLU A 334 -1.91 22.08 6.57
CA GLU A 334 -2.56 21.71 7.83
C GLU A 334 -3.69 22.69 8.18
N LYS A 335 -3.44 23.99 8.03
CA LYS A 335 -4.45 25.03 8.22
C LYS A 335 -5.60 24.88 7.22
N LEU A 336 -5.27 24.61 5.95
CA LEU A 336 -6.28 24.40 4.91
C LEU A 336 -7.21 23.22 5.24
N ILE A 337 -6.67 22.07 5.67
CA ILE A 337 -7.49 20.93 6.09
C ILE A 337 -8.34 21.27 7.31
N ARG A 338 -7.81 22.02 8.28
CA ARG A 338 -8.57 22.40 9.49
C ARG A 338 -9.74 23.34 9.19
N GLU A 339 -9.56 24.28 8.26
CA GLU A 339 -10.54 25.34 7.98
C GLU A 339 -11.53 24.97 6.87
N ASP A 340 -11.14 24.11 5.93
CA ASP A 340 -11.96 23.75 4.78
C ASP A 340 -12.71 22.43 5.01
N GLU A 341 -14.01 22.55 5.28
CA GLU A 341 -14.88 21.39 5.51
C GLU A 341 -14.97 20.46 4.31
N SER A 342 -14.92 20.99 3.08
CA SER A 342 -15.00 20.17 1.87
C SER A 342 -13.82 19.22 1.76
N ILE A 343 -12.63 19.70 2.14
CA ILE A 343 -11.39 18.92 2.17
C ILE A 343 -11.46 17.85 3.26
N ARG A 344 -11.92 18.19 4.48
CA ARG A 344 -12.09 17.19 5.56
C ARG A 344 -13.05 16.10 5.16
N ARG A 345 -14.17 16.46 4.54
CA ARG A 345 -15.17 15.51 4.06
C ARG A 345 -14.61 14.56 3.02
N ALA A 346 -13.84 15.06 2.05
CA ALA A 346 -13.14 14.22 1.09
C ALA A 346 -12.15 13.26 1.76
N LEU A 347 -11.37 13.75 2.72
CA LEU A 347 -10.42 12.94 3.48
C LEU A 347 -11.11 11.89 4.35
N HIS A 348 -12.26 12.21 4.96
CA HIS A 348 -13.08 11.24 5.67
C HIS A 348 -13.64 10.20 4.71
N ARG A 349 -14.13 10.56 3.52
CA ARG A 349 -14.58 9.59 2.51
C ARG A 349 -13.48 8.61 2.09
N ILE A 350 -12.25 9.09 1.95
CA ILE A 350 -11.09 8.25 1.59
C ILE A 350 -10.61 7.40 2.77
N TYR A 351 -10.45 7.99 3.96
CA TYR A 351 -9.73 7.37 5.09
C TYR A 351 -10.62 6.97 6.26
N TYR A 352 -11.96 6.97 6.12
CA TYR A 352 -12.89 6.64 7.21
C TYR A 352 -12.49 5.38 7.99
N TYR A 353 -12.11 4.33 7.26
CA TYR A 353 -11.75 3.06 7.87
C TYR A 353 -10.35 3.04 8.50
N ASP A 354 -9.43 3.89 8.07
CA ASP A 354 -8.19 4.12 8.79
C ASP A 354 -8.48 4.74 10.17
N PHE A 355 -9.37 5.74 10.23
CA PHE A 355 -9.79 6.33 11.51
C PHE A 355 -10.46 5.30 12.41
N LEU A 356 -11.41 4.54 11.86
CA LEU A 356 -12.20 3.57 12.61
C LEU A 356 -11.37 2.38 13.12
N TYR A 357 -10.64 1.68 12.24
CA TYR A 357 -9.92 0.46 12.60
C TYR A 357 -8.62 0.72 13.35
N LEU A 358 -7.97 1.86 13.11
CA LEU A 358 -6.69 2.21 13.76
C LEU A 358 -6.88 3.11 15.00
N GLY A 359 -8.12 3.53 15.25
CA GLY A 359 -8.53 4.28 16.44
C GLY A 359 -8.00 5.71 16.47
N TYR A 360 -7.99 6.40 15.32
CA TYR A 360 -7.66 7.82 15.22
C TYR A 360 -8.92 8.68 15.33
N GLU A 361 -8.78 9.88 15.89
CA GLU A 361 -9.85 10.87 15.95
C GLU A 361 -10.05 11.55 14.59
N MET A 362 -11.32 11.75 14.22
CA MET A 362 -11.77 12.35 12.96
C MET A 362 -11.93 13.87 13.03
#